data_AF-A0A6A4GSZ6-F1
#
_entry.id   AF-A0A6A4GSZ6-F1
#
_cell.length_a   1.000
_cell.length_b   1.000
_cell.length_c   1.000
_cell.angle_alpha   90.00
_cell.angle_beta   90.00
_cell.angle_gamma   90.00
#
_symmetry.space_group_name_H-M   'P 1'
#
loop_
_entity.id
_entity.type
_entity.pdbx_description
1 polymer ?
#
loop_
_entity_poly.entity_id
_entity_poly.type
_entity_poly.pdbx_seq_one_letter_code
_entity_poly.pdbx_strand_id
1 'polypeptide(L)' 'KGEEDVDPALLNDISGWLKSLRLHKYTPNFERMKWQDMVILDEAQLKAKGIAALGVRRKMLKTFELVRKKMGIE' A
#
# COMPACT_ATOMS: atom_id res chain seq x y z
N LYS A 1 12.09 13.21 -8.74
CA LYS A 1 11.80 13.77 -7.40
C LYS A 1 10.29 13.70 -7.22
N GLY A 2 9.77 12.69 -6.51
CA GLY A 2 8.31 12.50 -6.43
C GLY A 2 7.83 11.24 -5.71
N GLU A 3 8.72 10.40 -5.16
CA GLU A 3 8.33 9.15 -4.48
C GLU A 3 8.11 9.31 -2.97
N GLU A 4 8.23 10.52 -2.43
CA GLU A 4 8.30 10.73 -0.97
C GLU A 4 7.10 11.45 -0.36
N ASP A 5 6.19 12.00 -1.19
CA ASP A 5 4.98 12.66 -0.69
C ASP A 5 3.75 11.81 -0.97
N VAL A 6 3.39 10.96 -0.01
CA VAL A 6 2.08 10.31 -0.03
C VAL A 6 1.05 11.33 0.44
N ASP A 7 0.19 11.78 -0.47
CA ASP A 7 -0.93 12.66 -0.14
C ASP A 7 -1.98 11.90 0.68
N PRO A 8 -2.36 12.40 1.88
CA PRO A 8 -3.43 11.84 2.71
C PRO A 8 -4.76 11.66 1.95
N ALA A 9 -5.06 12.58 1.05
CA ALA A 9 -6.27 12.54 0.23
C ALA A 9 -6.26 11.35 -0.75
N LEU A 10 -5.09 11.01 -1.31
CA LEU A 10 -4.95 9.89 -2.25
C LEU A 10 -5.06 8.53 -1.56
N LEU A 11 -4.83 8.44 -0.25
CA LEU A 11 -4.99 7.17 0.49
C LEU A 11 -6.45 6.74 0.60
N ASN A 12 -7.40 7.69 0.56
CA ASN A 12 -8.82 7.33 0.44
C ASN A 12 -9.14 6.74 -0.94
N ASP A 13 -8.36 7.07 -1.97
CA ASP A 13 -8.44 6.47 -3.31
C ASP A 13 -7.35 5.42 -3.53
N ILE A 14 -7.58 4.20 -3.04
CA ILE A 14 -6.63 3.06 -3.16
C ILE A 14 -6.15 2.88 -4.62
N SER A 15 -7.05 3.07 -5.59
CA SER A 15 -6.73 2.93 -7.01
C SER A 15 -5.69 3.96 -7.49
N GLY A 16 -5.89 5.24 -7.16
CA GLY A 16 -4.96 6.33 -7.47
C GLY A 16 -3.62 6.18 -6.74
N TRP A 17 -3.65 5.82 -5.46
CA TRP A 17 -2.44 5.56 -4.68
C TRP A 17 -1.62 4.40 -5.30
N LEU A 18 -2.25 3.28 -5.60
CA LEU A 18 -1.58 2.15 -6.24
C LEU A 18 -1.14 2.47 -7.68
N LYS A 19 -1.85 3.35 -8.41
CA LYS A 19 -1.38 3.84 -9.73
C LYS A 19 -0.05 4.57 -9.61
N SER A 20 0.11 5.45 -8.62
CA SER A 20 1.38 6.15 -8.36
C SER A 20 2.54 5.17 -8.11
N LEU A 21 2.27 4.07 -7.41
CA LEU A 21 3.26 3.03 -7.12
C LEU A 21 3.49 2.02 -8.26
N ARG A 22 2.72 2.14 -9.36
CA ARG A 22 2.59 1.16 -10.46
C ARG A 22 2.13 -0.22 -10.00
N LEU A 23 1.30 -0.26 -8.96
CA LEU A 23 0.73 -1.45 -8.34
C LEU A 23 -0.79 -1.56 -8.56
N HIS A 24 -1.38 -0.70 -9.39
CA HIS A 24 -2.83 -0.66 -9.67
C HIS A 24 -3.42 -1.96 -10.22
N LYS A 25 -2.59 -2.91 -10.68
CA LYS A 25 -3.05 -4.26 -10.99
C LYS A 25 -3.52 -5.05 -9.77
N TYR A 26 -3.09 -4.65 -8.57
CA TYR A 26 -3.46 -5.27 -7.29
C TYR A 26 -4.56 -4.52 -6.55
N THR A 27 -5.08 -3.41 -7.11
CA THR A 27 -6.24 -2.70 -6.57
C THR A 27 -7.40 -3.66 -6.21
N PRO A 28 -7.80 -4.63 -7.05
CA PRO A 28 -8.88 -5.56 -6.69
C PRO A 28 -8.60 -6.42 -5.45
N ASN A 29 -7.34 -6.65 -5.10
CA ASN A 29 -6.97 -7.38 -3.88
C ASN A 29 -7.27 -6.57 -2.60
N PHE A 30 -7.52 -5.26 -2.74
CA PHE A 30 -7.71 -4.30 -1.66
C PHE A 30 -9.00 -3.48 -1.76
N GLU A 31 -9.85 -3.68 -2.77
CA GLU A 31 -11.11 -2.92 -2.96
C GLU A 31 -12.06 -2.96 -1.76
N ARG A 32 -11.98 -4.00 -0.93
CA ARG A 32 -12.80 -4.16 0.28
C ARG A 32 -12.07 -3.76 1.57
N MET A 33 -10.91 -3.13 1.47
CA MET A 33 -10.03 -2.82 2.59
C MET A 33 -9.73 -1.33 2.59
N LYS A 34 -9.72 -0.73 3.79
CA LYS A 34 -9.27 0.65 3.94
C LYS A 34 -7.76 0.71 3.93
N TRP A 35 -7.20 1.82 3.47
CA TRP A 35 -5.75 2.02 3.49
C TRP A 35 -5.16 1.86 4.90
N GLN A 36 -5.91 2.23 5.94
CA GLN A 36 -5.55 2.07 7.34
C GLN A 36 -5.28 0.60 7.70
N ASP A 37 -6.16 -0.31 7.27
CA ASP A 37 -5.98 -1.75 7.44
C ASP A 37 -4.93 -2.32 6.47
N MET A 38 -4.70 -1.68 5.32
CA MET A 38 -3.67 -2.11 4.38
C MET A 38 -2.26 -1.85 4.90
N VAL A 39 -2.02 -0.68 5.50
CA VAL A 39 -0.68 -0.28 5.92
C VAL A 39 -0.17 -1.06 7.13
N ILE A 40 -1.06 -1.75 7.85
CA ILE A 40 -0.73 -2.65 8.96
C ILE A 40 -0.55 -4.12 8.50
N LEU A 41 -0.67 -4.42 7.20
CA LEU A 41 -0.55 -5.79 6.71
C LEU A 41 0.90 -6.28 6.72
N ASP A 42 1.06 -7.54 7.15
CA ASP A 42 2.32 -8.26 7.08
C ASP A 42 2.56 -8.94 5.73
N GLU A 43 3.81 -9.36 5.51
CA GLU A 43 4.23 -10.10 4.33
C GLU A 43 3.36 -11.35 4.06
N ALA A 44 2.98 -12.06 5.12
CA ALA A 44 2.15 -13.26 5.03
C ALA A 44 0.72 -12.92 4.56
N GLN A 45 0.15 -11.81 5.05
CA GLN A 45 -1.18 -11.36 4.69
C GLN A 45 -1.22 -10.87 3.23
N LEU A 46 -0.17 -10.15 2.79
CA LEU A 46 -0.02 -9.76 1.38
C LEU A 46 0.10 -10.96 0.45
N LYS A 47 0.84 -11.99 0.87
CA LYS A 47 0.94 -13.25 0.12
C LYS A 47 -0.44 -13.94 0.02
N ALA A 48 -1.17 -14.02 1.13
CA ALA A 48 -2.51 -14.63 1.16
C ALA A 48 -3.53 -13.88 0.29
N LYS A 49 -3.38 -12.56 0.16
CA LYS A 49 -4.19 -11.73 -0.75
C LYS A 49 -3.88 -11.95 -2.23
N GLY A 50 -2.85 -12.70 -2.59
CA GLY A 50 -2.47 -12.99 -3.99
C GLY A 50 -1.23 -12.25 -4.49
N ILE A 51 -0.51 -11.54 -3.61
CA ILE A 51 0.75 -10.89 -3.97
C ILE A 51 1.90 -11.87 -3.73
N ALA A 52 2.08 -12.81 -4.65
CA ALA A 52 3.11 -13.84 -4.53
C ALA A 52 4.54 -13.27 -4.69
N ALA A 53 4.71 -12.25 -5.54
CA ALA A 53 6.00 -11.69 -5.88
C ALA A 53 6.69 -11.01 -4.68
N LEU A 54 7.83 -11.56 -4.23
CA LEU A 54 8.60 -11.06 -3.09
C LEU A 54 9.02 -9.59 -3.25
N GLY A 55 9.47 -9.20 -4.45
CA GLY A 55 9.86 -7.81 -4.73
C GLY A 55 8.71 -6.83 -4.57
N VAL A 56 7.49 -7.23 -4.98
CA VAL A 56 6.28 -6.41 -4.80
C VAL A 56 5.92 -6.32 -3.32
N ARG A 57 5.96 -7.43 -2.59
CA ARG A 57 5.68 -7.45 -1.15
C ARG A 57 6.62 -6.51 -0.39
N ARG A 58 7.94 -6.60 -0.63
CA ARG A 58 8.92 -5.69 -0.02
C ARG A 58 8.68 -4.22 -0.39
N LYS A 59 8.31 -3.94 -1.65
CA LYS A 59 7.99 -2.58 -2.10
C LYS A 59 6.75 -2.04 -1.37
N MET A 60 5.68 -2.83 -1.29
CA MET A 60 4.45 -2.47 -0.57
C MET A 60 4.71 -2.20 0.90
N LEU A 61 5.41 -3.11 1.58
CA LEU A 61 5.76 -2.95 3.01
C LEU A 61 6.54 -1.66 3.24
N LYS A 62 7.54 -1.35 2.40
CA LYS A 62 8.30 -0.09 2.50
C LYS A 62 7.40 1.15 2.31
N THR A 63 6.45 1.10 1.38
CA THR A 63 5.47 2.18 1.20
C THR A 63 4.55 2.28 2.42
N PHE A 64 4.07 1.17 2.96
CA PHE A 64 3.17 1.15 4.11
C PHE A 64 3.83 1.74 5.35
N GLU A 65 5.09 1.39 5.61
CA GLU A 65 5.89 1.99 6.68
C GLU A 65 6.04 3.51 6.51
N LEU A 66 6.25 4.00 5.29
CA LEU A 66 6.32 5.43 5.01
C LEU A 66 4.99 6.13 5.30
N VAL A 67 3.86 5.50 4.92
CA VAL A 67 2.52 6.03 5.20
C VAL A 67 2.24 6.03 6.70
N ARG A 68 2.55 4.94 7.39
CA ARG A 68 2.42 4.83 8.85
C ARG A 68 3.17 5.94 9.56
N LYS A 69 4.44 6.15 9.20
CA LYS A 69 5.27 7.23 9.74
C LYS A 69 4.70 8.61 9.43
N LYS A 70 4.21 8.84 8.21
CA LYS A 70 3.62 10.13 7.80
C LYS A 70 2.30 10.42 8.51
N MET A 71 1.53 9.38 8.83
CA MET A 71 0.23 9.47 9.50
C MET A 71 0.29 9.37 11.02
N GLY A 72 1.47 9.13 11.60
CA GLY A 72 1.64 8.91 13.04
C GLY A 72 0.98 7.61 13.53
N ILE A 73 0.89 6.59 12.66
CA ILE A 73 0.40 5.26 12.99
C ILE A 73 1.62 4.42 13.39
N GLU A 74 2.12 4.61 14.62
CA GLU A 74 3.16 3.75 15.21
C GLU A 74 2.56 2.44 15.74
#